data_AF-A0A7W4VIE3-F1
#
_entry.id   AF-A0A7W4VIE3-F1
#
_cell.length_a   1.000
_cell.length_b   1.000
_cell.length_c   1.000
_cell.angle_alpha   90.00
_cell.angle_beta   90.00
_cell.angle_gamma   90.00
#
_symmetry.space_group_name_H-M   'P 1'
#
loop_
_entity.id
_entity.type
_entity.pdbx_description
1 polymer ?
#
loop_
_entity_poly.entity_id
_entity_poly.type
_entity_poly.pdbx_seq_one_letter_code
_entity_poly.pdbx_strand_id
1 'polypeptide(L)'
;MKKPEPVFEVDLGPNGGLQRFYSHDGLAAFIDAQITTWSWVHTETLTNDGNIHRVRDILHHWLVHAKQYHVNWQADPTLLPQFESVFRQAFASTPLAGSPKETFISELRSDKGPITAAAALGYFIGIVADIQFAHPLILRGVLSAFAFEENLNSKAASSTRRSIEGLVSKFSKSLANLEGQARDEAARYEEAESHALRSVNVMNRFVRLKLRRHERKHATEMHEAIKRIDDTRDLYQQFMQLRGPVDYWMSKARAHQRKAKIHWDRLMKIAGWGGAGVLATLILVAKIAFDQAKTAYANQPATLYLVLVTIGVVVTTMVFWAIRIQVRLYMS
;
A
#
# COMPACT_ATOMS: atom_id res chain seq x y z
N MET A 1 -14.34 -44.26 79.59
CA MET A 1 -15.14 -43.71 78.48
C MET A 1 -14.24 -43.62 77.25
N LYS A 2 -14.60 -44.25 76.12
CA LYS A 2 -13.83 -44.12 74.88
C LYS A 2 -13.98 -42.68 74.37
N LYS A 3 -12.88 -42.03 73.99
CA LYS A 3 -12.96 -40.70 73.34
C LYS A 3 -13.68 -40.88 72.00
N PRO A 4 -14.64 -40.02 71.63
CA PRO A 4 -15.27 -40.08 70.32
C PRO A 4 -14.19 -39.95 69.23
N GLU A 5 -14.34 -40.72 68.16
CA GLU A 5 -13.46 -40.59 66.98
C GLU A 5 -13.80 -39.29 66.23
N PRO A 6 -12.81 -38.53 65.75
CA PRO A 6 -13.07 -37.33 64.97
C PRO A 6 -13.69 -37.71 63.62
N VAL A 7 -14.70 -36.94 63.20
CA VAL A 7 -15.34 -37.07 61.88
C VAL A 7 -14.39 -36.59 60.77
N PHE A 8 -13.54 -35.61 61.09
CA PHE A 8 -12.51 -35.11 60.19
C PHE A 8 -11.25 -34.72 60.99
N GLU A 9 -10.09 -35.20 60.54
CA GLU A 9 -8.80 -34.89 61.13
C GLU A 9 -7.84 -34.47 60.01
N VAL A 10 -7.22 -33.30 60.17
CA VAL A 10 -6.35 -32.72 59.15
C VAL A 10 -5.20 -32.00 59.81
N ASP A 11 -3.98 -32.28 59.36
CA ASP A 11 -2.80 -31.53 59.73
C ASP A 11 -2.61 -30.36 58.77
N LEU A 12 -2.79 -29.13 59.28
CA LEU A 12 -2.59 -27.88 58.55
C LEU A 12 -1.14 -27.36 58.66
N GLY A 13 -0.22 -28.17 59.20
CA GLY A 13 1.19 -27.84 59.30
C GLY A 13 1.45 -26.67 60.26
N PRO A 14 2.45 -25.81 59.98
CA PRO A 14 2.87 -24.75 60.90
C PRO A 14 1.80 -23.70 61.23
N ASN A 15 0.81 -23.51 60.34
CA ASN A 15 -0.18 -22.45 60.48
C ASN A 15 -1.34 -22.82 61.42
N GLY A 16 -1.63 -24.10 61.59
CA GLY A 16 -2.79 -24.56 62.36
C GLY A 16 -2.61 -25.87 63.12
N GLY A 17 -1.51 -26.58 62.89
CA GLY A 17 -1.27 -27.90 63.45
C GLY A 17 -2.38 -28.89 63.12
N LEU A 18 -2.51 -29.90 63.99
CA LEU A 18 -3.51 -30.95 63.87
C LEU A 18 -4.89 -30.45 64.34
N GLN A 19 -5.80 -30.26 63.38
CA GLN A 19 -7.19 -29.90 63.65
C GLN A 19 -8.06 -31.15 63.65
N ARG A 20 -8.91 -31.27 64.68
CA ARG A 20 -9.83 -32.40 64.87
C ARG A 20 -11.24 -31.90 65.06
N PHE A 21 -12.14 -32.37 64.21
CA PHE A 21 -13.55 -32.01 64.23
C PHE A 21 -14.38 -33.25 64.58
N TYR A 22 -15.19 -33.15 65.64
CA TYR A 22 -16.01 -34.27 66.14
C TYR A 22 -17.44 -34.26 65.57
N SER A 23 -17.80 -33.25 64.78
CA SER A 23 -19.09 -33.12 64.11
C SER A 23 -18.97 -32.29 62.84
N HIS A 24 -19.87 -32.53 61.87
CA HIS A 24 -20.02 -31.69 60.68
C HIS A 24 -20.38 -30.24 61.05
N ASP A 25 -21.19 -30.03 62.09
CA ASP A 25 -21.56 -28.69 62.54
C ASP A 25 -20.35 -27.90 63.06
N GLY A 26 -19.45 -28.56 63.79
CA GLY A 26 -18.22 -27.92 64.29
C GLY A 26 -17.27 -27.53 63.15
N LEU A 27 -17.20 -28.36 62.11
CA LEU A 27 -16.42 -28.07 60.91
C LEU A 27 -17.06 -26.95 60.06
N ALA A 28 -18.38 -26.95 59.91
CA ALA A 28 -19.11 -25.87 59.24
C ALA A 28 -18.93 -24.53 59.96
N ALA A 29 -19.07 -24.53 61.29
CA ALA A 29 -18.84 -23.33 62.11
C ALA A 29 -17.41 -22.80 62.00
N PHE A 30 -16.41 -23.70 61.90
CA PHE A 30 -15.03 -23.32 61.64
C PHE A 30 -14.88 -22.63 60.27
N ILE A 31 -15.40 -23.23 59.20
CA ILE A 31 -15.33 -22.65 57.85
C ILE A 31 -16.03 -21.27 57.82
N ASP A 32 -17.19 -21.15 58.46
CA ASP A 32 -17.94 -19.89 58.54
C ASP A 32 -17.20 -18.81 59.35
N ALA A 33 -16.49 -19.19 60.42
CA ALA A 33 -15.63 -18.28 61.15
C ALA A 33 -14.49 -17.75 60.27
N GLN A 34 -13.88 -18.59 59.43
CA GLN A 34 -12.84 -18.16 58.50
C GLN A 34 -13.41 -17.22 57.43
N ILE A 35 -14.55 -17.56 56.82
CA ILE A 35 -15.24 -16.69 55.84
C ILE A 35 -15.54 -15.32 56.46
N THR A 36 -16.04 -15.30 57.69
CA THR A 36 -16.37 -14.06 58.40
C THR A 36 -15.13 -13.23 58.69
N THR A 37 -14.07 -13.87 59.16
CA THR A 37 -12.77 -13.23 59.48
C THR A 37 -12.19 -12.53 58.25
N TRP A 38 -12.30 -13.15 57.07
CA TRP A 38 -11.73 -12.63 55.82
C TRP A 38 -12.73 -11.83 54.97
N SER A 39 -13.95 -11.63 55.45
CA SER A 39 -15.00 -10.92 54.70
C SER A 39 -14.63 -9.47 54.35
N TRP A 40 -13.78 -8.83 55.15
CA TRP A 40 -13.34 -7.45 54.90
C TRP A 40 -12.54 -7.29 53.60
N VAL A 41 -11.86 -8.35 53.17
CA VAL A 41 -11.12 -8.38 51.90
C VAL A 41 -12.09 -8.20 50.71
N HIS A 42 -13.38 -8.49 50.90
CA HIS A 42 -14.42 -8.30 49.89
C HIS A 42 -15.10 -6.94 49.93
N THR A 43 -15.30 -6.38 51.13
CA THR A 43 -16.16 -5.22 51.34
C THR A 43 -15.43 -3.90 51.16
N GLU A 44 -14.12 -3.87 51.42
CA GLU A 44 -13.33 -2.66 51.29
C GLU A 44 -12.90 -2.46 49.83
N THR A 45 -12.87 -1.20 49.37
CA THR A 45 -12.56 -0.81 47.99
C THR A 45 -11.11 -1.11 47.64
N LEU A 46 -10.83 -2.37 47.33
CA LEU A 46 -9.56 -2.89 46.82
C LEU A 46 -9.51 -2.87 45.28
N THR A 47 -10.41 -2.13 44.64
CA THR A 47 -10.83 -2.42 43.25
C THR A 47 -9.87 -1.95 42.15
N ASN A 48 -8.81 -1.17 42.42
CA ASN A 48 -7.90 -0.73 41.34
C ASN A 48 -6.39 -0.71 41.69
N ASP A 49 -5.99 -1.15 42.88
CA ASP A 49 -4.59 -1.00 43.32
C ASP A 49 -3.78 -2.30 43.14
N GLY A 50 -3.04 -2.40 42.02
CA GLY A 50 -1.91 -3.33 41.87
C GLY A 50 -2.24 -4.83 41.91
N ASN A 51 -3.35 -5.25 41.30
CA ASN A 51 -3.83 -6.63 41.29
C ASN A 51 -4.15 -7.23 42.66
N ILE A 52 -4.34 -6.41 43.70
CA ILE A 52 -4.69 -6.93 45.03
C ILE A 52 -6.04 -7.67 45.04
N HIS A 53 -6.91 -7.40 44.07
CA HIS A 53 -8.16 -8.15 43.85
C HIS A 53 -7.91 -9.65 43.64
N ARG A 54 -6.73 -10.07 43.16
CA ARG A 54 -6.39 -11.50 43.05
C ARG A 54 -6.33 -12.20 44.41
N VAL A 55 -5.83 -11.51 45.44
CA VAL A 55 -5.83 -12.03 46.82
C VAL A 55 -7.26 -12.31 47.26
N ARG A 56 -8.14 -11.34 47.03
CA ARG A 56 -9.58 -11.45 47.32
C ARG A 56 -10.19 -12.62 46.57
N ASP A 57 -9.98 -12.71 45.27
CA ASP A 57 -10.65 -13.70 44.42
C ASP A 57 -10.17 -15.12 44.74
N ILE A 58 -8.86 -15.32 44.95
CA ILE A 58 -8.29 -16.61 45.32
C ILE A 58 -8.79 -17.06 46.70
N LEU A 59 -8.72 -16.18 47.70
CA LEU A 59 -9.16 -16.50 49.06
C LEU A 59 -10.64 -16.84 49.10
N HIS A 60 -11.46 -16.06 48.42
CA HIS A 60 -12.89 -16.31 48.30
C HIS A 60 -13.19 -17.63 47.63
N HIS A 61 -12.54 -17.88 46.50
CA HIS A 61 -12.69 -19.11 45.76
C HIS A 61 -12.37 -20.30 46.66
N TRP A 62 -11.25 -20.27 47.38
CA TRP A 62 -10.86 -21.34 48.31
C TRP A 62 -11.86 -21.54 49.45
N LEU A 63 -12.26 -20.46 50.14
CA LEU A 63 -13.16 -20.56 51.30
C LEU A 63 -14.59 -21.00 50.90
N VAL A 64 -15.13 -20.44 49.81
CA VAL A 64 -16.44 -20.82 49.29
C VAL A 64 -16.42 -22.24 48.73
N HIS A 65 -15.36 -22.65 48.04
CA HIS A 65 -15.21 -24.04 47.58
C HIS A 65 -15.13 -25.00 48.77
N ALA A 66 -14.36 -24.71 49.81
CA ALA A 66 -14.31 -25.56 51.00
C ALA A 66 -15.69 -25.75 51.63
N LYS A 67 -16.49 -24.67 51.74
CA LYS A 67 -17.87 -24.74 52.23
C LYS A 67 -18.77 -25.59 51.33
N GLN A 68 -18.71 -25.40 50.01
CA GLN A 68 -19.51 -26.17 49.05
C GLN A 68 -19.17 -27.67 49.09
N TYR A 69 -17.89 -28.01 49.10
CA TYR A 69 -17.45 -29.40 49.18
C TYR A 69 -17.79 -30.05 50.52
N HIS A 70 -17.81 -29.30 51.62
CA HIS A 70 -18.30 -29.79 52.91
C HIS A 70 -19.77 -30.22 52.83
N VAL A 71 -20.63 -29.38 52.24
CA VAL A 71 -22.06 -29.71 52.04
C VAL A 71 -22.24 -30.95 51.16
N ASN A 72 -21.48 -31.05 50.07
CA ASN A 72 -21.52 -32.21 49.18
C ASN A 72 -21.05 -33.48 49.89
N TRP A 73 -19.97 -33.40 50.69
CA TRP A 73 -19.47 -34.52 51.48
C TRP A 73 -20.46 -34.96 52.57
N GLN A 74 -21.18 -34.02 53.19
CA GLN A 74 -22.23 -34.34 54.15
C GLN A 74 -23.39 -35.12 53.49
N ALA A 75 -23.68 -34.84 52.21
CA ALA A 75 -24.68 -35.58 51.43
C ALA A 75 -24.14 -36.93 50.91
N ASP A 76 -22.86 -37.00 50.57
CA ASP A 76 -22.19 -38.20 50.04
C ASP A 76 -20.80 -38.42 50.69
N PRO A 77 -20.68 -39.37 51.64
CA PRO A 77 -19.43 -39.67 52.31
C PRO A 77 -18.28 -40.12 51.39
N THR A 78 -18.57 -40.58 50.17
CA THR A 78 -17.53 -40.98 49.21
C THR A 78 -16.69 -39.79 48.73
N LEU A 79 -17.18 -38.55 48.94
CA LEU A 79 -16.50 -37.32 48.56
C LEU A 79 -15.47 -36.81 49.57
N LEU A 80 -15.20 -37.57 50.64
CA LEU A 80 -14.23 -37.19 51.67
C LEU A 80 -12.84 -36.86 51.11
N PRO A 81 -12.24 -37.63 50.18
CA PRO A 81 -10.91 -37.32 49.66
C PRO A 81 -10.87 -35.99 48.87
N GLN A 82 -11.93 -35.69 48.11
CA GLN A 82 -12.05 -34.42 47.38
C GLN A 82 -12.18 -33.25 48.35
N PHE A 83 -13.02 -33.39 49.38
CA PHE A 83 -13.15 -32.39 50.44
C PHE A 83 -11.81 -32.17 51.16
N GLU A 84 -11.10 -33.23 51.55
CA GLU A 84 -9.81 -33.11 52.22
C GLU A 84 -8.79 -32.35 51.37
N SER A 85 -8.71 -32.63 50.07
CA SER A 85 -7.83 -31.92 49.15
C SER A 85 -8.16 -30.43 49.07
N VAL A 86 -9.45 -30.07 48.92
CA VAL A 86 -9.90 -28.67 48.85
C VAL A 86 -9.68 -27.97 50.20
N PHE A 87 -9.94 -28.65 51.31
CA PHE A 87 -9.75 -28.12 52.65
C PHE A 87 -8.27 -27.81 52.92
N ARG A 88 -7.37 -28.74 52.58
CA ARG A 88 -5.92 -28.52 52.69
C ARG A 88 -5.47 -27.36 51.81
N GLN A 89 -5.94 -27.28 50.57
CA GLN A 89 -5.62 -26.15 49.69
C GLN A 89 -6.07 -24.81 50.29
N ALA A 90 -7.27 -24.76 50.86
CA ALA A 90 -7.83 -23.52 51.40
C ALA A 90 -7.15 -23.08 52.71
N PHE A 91 -6.76 -24.01 53.58
CA PHE A 91 -6.35 -23.70 54.95
C PHE A 91 -4.88 -23.99 55.29
N ALA A 92 -4.11 -24.66 54.42
CA ALA A 92 -2.69 -24.91 54.69
C ALA A 92 -1.86 -23.63 54.71
N SER A 93 -2.12 -22.69 53.79
CA SER A 93 -1.40 -21.42 53.69
C SER A 93 -2.17 -20.22 54.26
N THR A 94 -3.50 -20.32 54.38
CA THR A 94 -4.35 -19.24 54.90
C THR A 94 -4.18 -19.08 56.41
N PRO A 95 -3.88 -17.88 56.92
CA PRO A 95 -3.90 -17.59 58.35
C PRO A 95 -5.26 -17.95 58.95
N LEU A 96 -5.27 -18.73 60.04
CA LEU A 96 -6.51 -19.12 60.70
C LEU A 96 -7.00 -18.00 61.64
N ALA A 97 -8.32 -17.85 61.76
CA ALA A 97 -8.95 -17.01 62.78
C ALA A 97 -8.35 -17.26 64.19
N GLY A 98 -7.88 -16.20 64.86
CA GLY A 98 -7.24 -16.28 66.17
C GLY A 98 -5.77 -16.73 66.16
N SER A 99 -5.20 -17.02 64.98
CA SER A 99 -3.75 -17.25 64.87
C SER A 99 -2.96 -15.95 65.02
N PRO A 100 -1.68 -16.00 65.46
CA PRO A 100 -0.83 -14.81 65.52
C PRO A 100 -0.72 -14.07 64.17
N LYS A 101 -0.77 -14.81 63.05
CA LYS A 101 -0.77 -14.24 61.69
C LYS A 101 -2.04 -13.43 61.40
N GLU A 102 -3.20 -13.92 61.82
CA GLU A 102 -4.47 -13.21 61.66
C GLU A 102 -4.51 -11.94 62.52
N THR A 103 -4.09 -12.03 63.78
CA THR A 103 -4.00 -10.87 64.67
C THR A 103 -3.07 -9.80 64.09
N PHE A 104 -1.90 -10.21 63.57
CA PHE A 104 -0.98 -9.31 62.87
C PHE A 104 -1.61 -8.62 61.65
N ILE A 105 -2.35 -9.36 60.81
CA ILE A 105 -3.02 -8.77 59.64
C ILE A 105 -4.11 -7.78 60.07
N SER A 106 -4.84 -8.11 61.13
CA SER A 106 -5.88 -7.24 61.71
C SER A 106 -5.30 -5.94 62.26
N GLU A 107 -4.20 -6.02 63.02
CA GLU A 107 -3.44 -4.85 63.49
C GLU A 107 -2.88 -4.03 62.32
N LEU A 108 -2.35 -4.70 61.29
CA LEU A 108 -1.82 -4.03 60.11
C LEU A 108 -2.93 -3.30 59.34
N ARG A 109 -4.14 -3.86 59.31
CA ARG A 109 -5.33 -3.24 58.70
C ARG A 109 -5.73 -1.98 59.47
N SER A 110 -5.80 -2.02 60.80
CA SER A 110 -6.12 -0.83 61.60
C SER A 110 -5.06 0.25 61.49
N ASP A 111 -3.78 -0.14 61.44
CA ASP A 111 -2.65 0.79 61.54
C ASP A 111 -2.20 1.39 60.22
N LYS A 112 -2.34 0.65 59.12
CA LYS A 112 -1.76 0.96 57.79
C LYS A 112 -2.76 0.86 56.66
N GLY A 113 -4.02 0.56 56.97
CA GLY A 113 -5.09 0.46 56.00
C GLY A 113 -5.16 -0.90 55.30
N PRO A 114 -6.27 -1.12 54.58
CA PRO A 114 -6.66 -2.45 54.13
C PRO A 114 -5.83 -3.00 52.96
N ILE A 115 -5.31 -2.15 52.09
CA ILE A 115 -4.44 -2.56 50.98
C ILE A 115 -3.14 -3.17 51.51
N THR A 116 -2.54 -2.53 52.52
CA THR A 116 -1.31 -3.01 53.17
C THR A 116 -1.55 -4.37 53.84
N ALA A 117 -2.69 -4.52 54.53
CA ALA A 117 -3.09 -5.77 55.17
C ALA A 117 -3.39 -6.89 54.16
N ALA A 118 -4.09 -6.58 53.07
CA ALA A 118 -4.38 -7.54 52.00
C ALA A 118 -3.09 -8.01 51.30
N ALA A 119 -2.11 -7.12 51.12
CA ALA A 119 -0.82 -7.50 50.55
C ALA A 119 -0.03 -8.42 51.49
N ALA A 120 -0.07 -8.17 52.80
CA ALA A 120 0.49 -9.06 53.80
C ALA A 120 -0.20 -10.44 53.80
N LEU A 121 -1.53 -10.47 53.68
CA LEU A 121 -2.29 -11.71 53.52
C LEU A 121 -1.85 -12.47 52.26
N GLY A 122 -1.73 -11.78 51.12
CA GLY A 122 -1.22 -12.34 49.87
C GLY A 122 0.17 -12.97 49.98
N TYR A 123 1.03 -12.42 50.85
CA TYR A 123 2.31 -13.03 51.19
C TYR A 123 2.15 -14.37 51.91
N PHE A 124 1.33 -14.42 52.96
CA PHE A 124 1.12 -15.66 53.72
C PHE A 124 0.45 -16.78 52.91
N ILE A 125 -0.45 -16.43 52.00
CA ILE A 125 -1.09 -17.42 51.11
C ILE A 125 -0.24 -17.81 49.89
N GLY A 126 0.96 -17.23 49.73
CA GLY A 126 1.94 -17.64 48.72
C GLY A 126 1.70 -17.09 47.30
N ILE A 127 0.95 -16.00 47.15
CA ILE A 127 0.62 -15.41 45.83
C ILE A 127 1.41 -14.14 45.52
N VAL A 128 2.54 -13.92 46.19
CA VAL A 128 3.39 -12.72 46.02
C VAL A 128 3.82 -12.53 44.57
N ALA A 129 4.13 -13.62 43.87
CA ALA A 129 4.58 -13.58 42.47
C ALA A 129 3.54 -13.00 41.51
N ASP A 130 2.27 -13.07 41.89
CA ASP A 130 1.13 -12.60 41.10
C ASP A 130 0.70 -11.16 41.43
N ILE A 131 1.31 -10.56 42.46
CA ILE A 131 1.01 -9.22 42.93
C ILE A 131 1.89 -8.21 42.20
N GLN A 132 1.28 -7.18 41.61
CA GLN A 132 2.01 -6.10 40.97
C GLN A 132 2.44 -5.06 42.02
N PHE A 133 3.74 -4.84 42.16
CA PHE A 133 4.31 -3.82 43.07
C PHE A 133 4.16 -2.38 42.55
N ALA A 134 3.07 -2.08 41.83
CA ALA A 134 2.77 -0.74 41.33
C ALA A 134 2.46 0.25 42.46
N HIS A 135 1.88 -0.24 43.57
CA HIS A 135 1.50 0.60 44.71
C HIS A 135 2.48 0.42 45.89
N PRO A 136 3.03 1.50 46.48
CA PRO A 136 4.02 1.41 47.57
C PRO A 136 3.46 0.74 48.84
N LEU A 137 2.14 0.84 49.07
CA LEU A 137 1.47 0.16 50.19
C LEU A 137 1.51 -1.37 50.07
N ILE A 138 1.52 -1.90 48.84
CA ILE A 138 1.59 -3.35 48.61
C ILE A 138 2.97 -3.86 49.04
N LEU A 139 4.05 -3.21 48.58
CA LEU A 139 5.42 -3.53 48.98
C LEU A 139 5.57 -3.45 50.50
N ARG A 140 4.98 -2.42 51.13
CA ARG A 140 4.98 -2.29 52.58
C ARG A 140 4.30 -3.47 53.27
N GLY A 141 3.15 -3.92 52.78
CA GLY A 141 2.44 -5.08 53.31
C GLY A 141 3.26 -6.36 53.23
N VAL A 142 3.83 -6.65 52.05
CA VAL A 142 4.70 -7.81 51.81
C VAL A 142 5.92 -7.79 52.72
N LEU A 143 6.63 -6.65 52.82
CA LEU A 143 7.79 -6.53 53.69
C LEU A 143 7.45 -6.65 55.18
N SER A 144 6.25 -6.17 55.58
CA SER A 144 5.78 -6.30 56.96
C SER A 144 5.49 -7.77 57.30
N ALA A 145 4.86 -8.51 56.38
CA ALA A 145 4.59 -9.93 56.55
C ALA A 145 5.89 -10.77 56.58
N PHE A 146 6.85 -10.48 55.70
CA PHE A 146 8.17 -11.09 55.74
C PHE A 146 8.89 -10.84 57.06
N ALA A 147 8.89 -9.59 57.54
CA ALA A 147 9.50 -9.25 58.83
C ALA A 147 8.83 -9.97 60.01
N PHE A 148 7.52 -10.21 59.92
CA PHE A 148 6.77 -10.98 60.91
C PHE A 148 7.18 -12.47 60.90
N GLU A 149 7.28 -13.12 59.73
CA GLU A 149 7.70 -14.53 59.65
C GLU A 149 9.12 -14.77 60.14
N GLU A 150 10.04 -13.85 59.82
CA GLU A 150 11.43 -13.91 60.27
C GLU A 150 11.61 -13.55 61.76
N ASN A 151 10.52 -13.40 62.51
CA ASN A 151 10.52 -13.01 63.92
C ASN A 151 11.43 -11.80 64.19
N LEU A 152 11.43 -10.82 63.30
CA LEU A 152 12.19 -9.57 63.46
C LEU A 152 11.51 -8.73 64.55
N ASN A 153 11.76 -9.15 65.80
CA ASN A 153 11.09 -8.71 67.02
C ASN A 153 11.22 -7.20 67.20
N SER A 154 10.26 -6.58 67.89
CA SER A 154 10.16 -5.13 68.13
C SER A 154 11.45 -4.46 68.65
N LYS A 155 12.34 -5.23 69.30
CA LYS A 155 13.66 -4.77 69.78
C LYS A 155 14.76 -4.77 68.70
N ALA A 156 14.74 -5.69 67.74
CA ALA A 156 15.54 -5.59 66.51
C ALA A 156 14.91 -4.62 65.50
N ALA A 157 13.61 -4.36 65.65
CA ALA A 157 12.76 -3.71 64.66
C ALA A 157 13.05 -2.24 64.38
N SER A 158 13.69 -1.46 65.26
CA SER A 158 13.87 -0.03 64.94
C SER A 158 14.79 0.20 63.73
N SER A 159 15.87 -0.59 63.62
CA SER A 159 16.79 -0.54 62.48
C SER A 159 16.13 -1.09 61.21
N THR A 160 15.54 -2.30 61.28
CA THR A 160 14.89 -2.93 60.13
C THR A 160 13.69 -2.14 59.64
N ARG A 161 12.86 -1.61 60.55
CA ARG A 161 11.72 -0.75 60.20
C ARG A 161 12.19 0.52 59.50
N ARG A 162 13.24 1.18 59.98
CA ARG A 162 13.84 2.33 59.28
C ARG A 162 14.36 1.94 57.90
N SER A 163 14.96 0.77 57.77
CA SER A 163 15.43 0.26 56.46
C SER A 163 14.26 -0.01 55.50
N ILE A 164 13.18 -0.65 55.97
CA ILE A 164 11.96 -0.88 55.17
C ILE A 164 11.30 0.44 54.79
N GLU A 165 11.11 1.35 55.75
CA GLU A 165 10.54 2.68 55.49
C GLU A 165 11.43 3.47 54.52
N GLY A 166 12.75 3.35 54.65
CA GLY A 166 13.73 3.91 53.72
C GLY A 166 13.63 3.32 52.31
N LEU A 167 13.46 2.00 52.19
CA LEU A 167 13.26 1.31 50.91
C LEU A 167 11.94 1.73 50.26
N VAL A 168 10.84 1.74 51.01
CA VAL A 168 9.53 2.18 50.52
C VAL A 168 9.58 3.65 50.09
N SER A 169 10.26 4.52 50.84
CA SER A 169 10.46 5.92 50.47
C SER A 169 11.30 6.07 49.21
N LYS A 170 12.42 5.34 49.08
CA LYS A 170 13.24 5.33 47.86
C LYS A 170 12.46 4.83 46.66
N PHE A 171 11.68 3.77 46.82
CA PHE A 171 10.85 3.20 45.77
C PHE A 171 9.77 4.20 45.32
N SER A 172 9.07 4.83 46.27
CA SER A 172 8.08 5.88 45.98
C SER A 172 8.69 7.08 45.26
N LYS A 173 9.90 7.53 45.67
CA LYS A 173 10.64 8.59 44.97
C LYS A 173 11.04 8.16 43.55
N SER A 174 11.48 6.92 43.38
CA SER A 174 11.84 6.39 42.06
C SER A 174 10.63 6.32 41.15
N LEU A 175 9.46 5.88 41.65
CA LEU A 175 8.21 5.88 40.90
C LEU A 175 7.80 7.30 40.48
N ALA A 176 7.83 8.26 41.40
CA ALA A 176 7.52 9.67 41.08
C ALA A 176 8.48 10.25 40.04
N ASN A 177 9.77 9.92 40.12
CA ASN A 177 10.76 10.35 39.13
C ASN A 177 10.50 9.71 37.75
N LEU A 178 10.16 8.42 37.71
CA LEU A 178 9.83 7.73 36.47
C LEU A 178 8.55 8.27 35.83
N GLU A 179 7.52 8.57 36.64
CA GLU A 179 6.30 9.24 36.14
C GLU A 179 6.60 10.63 35.58
N GLY A 180 7.47 11.40 36.25
CA GLY A 180 7.95 12.70 35.76
C GLY A 180 8.66 12.57 34.42
N GLN A 181 9.61 11.64 34.31
CA GLN A 181 10.34 11.36 33.06
C GLN A 181 9.41 10.90 31.95
N ALA A 182 8.43 10.04 32.24
CA ALA A 182 7.46 9.59 31.27
C ALA A 182 6.59 10.74 30.74
N ARG A 183 6.19 11.68 31.61
CA ARG A 183 5.44 12.88 31.20
C ARG A 183 6.29 13.83 30.36
N ASP A 184 7.54 14.07 30.77
CA ASP A 184 8.47 14.93 30.02
C ASP A 184 8.76 14.35 28.63
N GLU A 185 8.97 13.04 28.54
CA GLU A 185 9.21 12.38 27.26
C GLU A 185 7.96 12.39 26.37
N ALA A 186 6.77 12.16 26.94
CA ALA A 186 5.51 12.29 26.20
C ALA A 186 5.32 13.72 25.63
N ALA A 187 5.63 14.75 26.41
CA ALA A 187 5.58 16.14 25.95
C ALA A 187 6.59 16.41 24.82
N ARG A 188 7.80 15.85 24.90
CA ARG A 188 8.80 15.93 23.81
C ARG A 188 8.35 15.24 22.54
N TYR A 189 7.69 14.09 22.66
CA TYR A 189 7.11 13.39 21.50
C TYR A 189 6.01 14.22 20.83
N GLU A 190 5.10 14.81 21.61
CA GLU A 190 4.04 15.68 21.09
C GLU A 190 4.62 16.92 20.38
N GLU A 191 5.65 17.55 20.96
CA GLU A 191 6.36 18.64 20.33
C GLU A 191 7.01 18.21 19.01
N ALA A 192 7.75 17.10 19.00
CA ALA A 192 8.40 16.55 17.81
C ALA A 192 7.38 16.19 16.70
N GLU A 193 6.25 15.60 17.07
CA GLU A 193 5.15 15.30 16.14
C GLU A 193 4.58 16.58 15.53
N SER A 194 4.33 17.61 16.35
CA SER A 194 3.83 18.90 15.87
C SER A 194 4.81 19.56 14.88
N HIS A 195 6.11 19.44 15.12
CA HIS A 195 7.16 19.92 14.22
C HIS A 195 7.20 19.10 12.92
N ALA A 196 7.07 17.78 12.99
CA ALA A 196 7.00 16.91 11.83
C ALA A 196 5.78 17.26 10.95
N LEU A 197 4.60 17.41 11.54
CA LEU A 197 3.38 17.81 10.83
C LEU A 197 3.51 19.19 10.16
N ARG A 198 4.14 20.16 10.84
CA ARG A 198 4.45 21.47 10.22
C ARG A 198 5.39 21.31 9.03
N SER A 199 6.44 20.50 9.13
CA SER A 199 7.38 20.25 8.04
C SER A 199 6.71 19.58 6.82
N VAL A 200 5.83 18.59 7.05
CA VAL A 200 5.05 17.93 6.01
C VAL A 200 4.11 18.92 5.32
N ASN A 201 3.45 19.80 6.08
CA ASN A 201 2.59 20.84 5.53
C ASN A 201 3.36 21.83 4.64
N VAL A 202 4.57 22.23 5.04
CA VAL A 202 5.45 23.08 4.22
C VAL A 202 5.87 22.33 2.95
N MET A 203 6.29 21.08 3.06
CA MET A 203 6.65 20.24 1.90
C MET A 203 5.49 20.09 0.92
N ASN A 204 4.28 19.81 1.42
CA ASN A 204 3.06 19.70 0.61
C ASN A 204 2.71 21.01 -0.12
N ARG A 205 3.03 22.18 0.45
CA ARG A 205 2.88 23.46 -0.26
C ARG A 205 3.91 23.58 -1.37
N PHE A 206 5.18 23.23 -1.12
CA PHE A 206 6.23 23.23 -2.15
C PHE A 206 5.93 22.27 -3.31
N VAL A 207 5.49 21.05 -3.01
CA VAL A 207 5.11 20.05 -4.02
C VAL A 207 3.96 20.57 -4.88
N ARG A 208 2.90 21.12 -4.27
CA ARG A 208 1.79 21.73 -5.02
C ARG A 208 2.23 22.88 -5.92
N LEU A 209 3.14 23.73 -5.45
CA LEU A 209 3.70 24.83 -6.26
C LEU A 209 4.53 24.31 -7.44
N LYS A 210 5.36 23.28 -7.23
CA LYS A 210 6.13 22.65 -8.32
C LYS A 210 5.21 21.97 -9.33
N LEU A 211 4.19 21.25 -8.86
CA LEU A 211 3.23 20.57 -9.74
C LEU A 211 2.49 21.57 -10.63
N ARG A 212 1.98 22.67 -10.07
CA ARG A 212 1.35 23.75 -10.85
C ARG A 212 2.28 24.38 -11.90
N ARG A 213 3.58 24.51 -11.60
CA ARG A 213 4.57 25.00 -12.57
C ARG A 213 4.78 23.99 -13.71
N HIS A 214 4.88 22.70 -13.38
CA HIS A 214 4.98 21.62 -14.37
C HIS A 214 3.72 21.53 -15.25
N GLU A 215 2.53 21.59 -14.67
CA GLU A 215 1.26 21.60 -15.40
C GLU A 215 1.19 22.77 -16.39
N ARG A 216 1.57 23.98 -15.95
CA ARG A 216 1.62 25.16 -16.84
C ARG A 216 2.60 24.96 -17.99
N LYS A 217 3.79 24.42 -17.70
CA LYS A 217 4.81 24.15 -18.72
C LYS A 217 4.32 23.11 -19.74
N HIS A 218 3.71 22.03 -19.26
CA HIS A 218 3.13 21.01 -20.15
C HIS A 218 1.95 21.55 -20.96
N ALA A 219 1.10 22.39 -20.39
CA ALA A 219 0.02 23.03 -21.13
C ALA A 219 0.57 23.93 -22.26
N THR A 220 1.64 24.69 -22.00
CA THR A 220 2.29 25.49 -23.05
C THR A 220 2.97 24.62 -24.10
N GLU A 221 3.70 23.59 -23.71
CA GLU A 221 4.35 22.64 -24.64
C GLU A 221 3.30 21.92 -25.51
N MET A 222 2.17 21.52 -24.93
CA MET A 222 1.07 20.89 -25.65
C MET A 222 0.40 21.86 -26.64
N HIS A 223 0.17 23.11 -26.23
CA HIS A 223 -0.38 24.14 -27.12
C HIS A 223 0.57 24.44 -28.29
N GLU A 224 1.88 24.53 -28.04
CA GLU A 224 2.89 24.68 -29.09
C GLU A 224 2.93 23.48 -30.04
N ALA A 225 2.82 22.26 -29.51
CA ALA A 225 2.79 21.04 -30.33
C ALA A 225 1.55 21.00 -31.24
N ILE A 226 0.36 21.33 -30.71
CA ILE A 226 -0.87 21.44 -31.50
C ILE A 226 -0.69 22.47 -32.61
N LYS A 227 -0.19 23.66 -32.28
CA LYS A 227 0.07 24.71 -33.27
C LYS A 227 1.01 24.23 -34.39
N ARG A 228 2.09 23.53 -34.05
CA ARG A 228 3.01 22.97 -35.06
C ARG A 228 2.34 21.94 -35.98
N ILE A 229 1.41 21.13 -35.44
CA ILE A 229 0.65 20.17 -36.24
C ILE A 229 -0.28 20.90 -37.21
N ASP A 230 -0.99 21.92 -36.75
CA ASP A 230 -1.86 22.74 -37.60
C ASP A 230 -1.06 23.48 -38.68
N ASP A 231 0.06 24.11 -38.33
CA ASP A 231 0.98 24.75 -39.28
C ASP A 231 1.47 23.76 -40.36
N THR A 232 1.80 22.51 -39.95
CA THR A 232 2.24 21.44 -40.87
C THR A 232 1.11 20.99 -41.79
N ARG A 233 -0.12 20.89 -41.26
CA ARG A 233 -1.32 20.54 -42.03
C ARG A 233 -1.61 21.60 -43.09
N ASP A 234 -1.54 22.88 -42.72
CA ASP A 234 -1.77 24.00 -43.64
C ASP A 234 -0.71 24.03 -44.75
N LEU A 235 0.57 23.84 -44.40
CA LEU A 235 1.67 23.69 -45.37
C LEU A 235 1.42 22.53 -46.33
N TYR A 236 1.01 21.37 -45.82
CA TYR A 236 0.70 20.20 -46.64
C TYR A 236 -0.49 20.46 -47.58
N GLN A 237 -1.53 21.13 -47.09
CA GLN A 237 -2.69 21.48 -47.90
C GLN A 237 -2.31 22.46 -49.02
N GLN A 238 -1.50 23.47 -48.74
CA GLN A 238 -0.94 24.36 -49.76
C GLN A 238 -0.10 23.59 -50.79
N PHE A 239 0.76 22.69 -50.34
CA PHE A 239 1.55 21.83 -51.21
C PHE A 239 0.66 20.98 -52.13
N MET A 240 -0.40 20.38 -51.61
CA MET A 240 -1.35 19.59 -52.40
C MET A 240 -2.13 20.44 -53.40
N GLN A 241 -2.52 21.67 -53.04
CA GLN A 241 -3.15 22.62 -53.96
C GLN A 241 -2.23 23.02 -55.11
N LEU A 242 -0.93 23.20 -54.85
CA LEU A 242 0.07 23.52 -55.87
C LEU A 242 0.44 22.30 -56.74
N ARG A 243 0.40 21.09 -56.17
CA ARG A 243 0.70 19.85 -56.87
C ARG A 243 -0.31 19.53 -57.98
N GLY A 244 -1.60 19.78 -57.75
CA GLY A 244 -2.68 19.53 -58.73
C GLY A 244 -2.41 20.17 -60.10
N PRO A 245 -2.16 21.50 -60.18
CA PRO A 245 -1.77 22.18 -61.41
C PRO A 245 -0.48 21.63 -62.03
N VAL A 246 0.55 21.34 -61.22
CA VAL A 246 1.83 20.81 -61.72
C VAL A 246 1.63 19.44 -62.38
N ASP A 247 0.92 18.52 -61.71
CA ASP A 247 0.61 17.19 -62.23
C ASP A 247 -0.27 17.27 -63.49
N TYR A 248 -1.22 18.21 -63.54
CA TYR A 248 -2.01 18.52 -64.74
C TYR A 248 -1.12 18.99 -65.91
N TRP A 249 -0.25 19.98 -65.69
CA TRP A 249 0.62 20.49 -66.75
C TRP A 249 1.66 19.47 -67.20
N MET A 250 2.22 18.67 -66.28
CA MET A 250 3.12 17.58 -66.62
C MET A 250 2.43 16.49 -67.43
N SER A 251 1.22 16.07 -67.04
CA SER A 251 0.44 15.07 -67.81
C SER A 251 0.04 15.60 -69.18
N LYS A 252 -0.38 16.87 -69.27
CA LYS A 252 -0.68 17.55 -70.54
C LYS A 252 0.54 17.67 -71.44
N ALA A 253 1.70 18.06 -70.89
CA ALA A 253 2.96 18.12 -71.63
C ALA A 253 3.35 16.74 -72.19
N ARG A 254 3.27 15.68 -71.37
CA ARG A 254 3.51 14.29 -71.82
C ARG A 254 2.53 13.87 -72.91
N ALA A 255 1.25 14.24 -72.78
CA ALA A 255 0.23 13.95 -73.80
C ALA A 255 0.53 14.69 -75.12
N HIS A 256 0.94 15.95 -75.07
CA HIS A 256 1.37 16.70 -76.25
C HIS A 256 2.63 16.12 -76.88
N GLN A 257 3.64 15.73 -76.09
CA GLN A 257 4.84 15.06 -76.61
C GLN A 257 4.51 13.74 -77.32
N ARG A 258 3.60 12.92 -76.75
CA ARG A 258 3.12 11.69 -77.40
C ARG A 258 2.37 11.98 -78.70
N LYS A 259 1.45 12.94 -78.70
CA LYS A 259 0.72 13.36 -79.91
C LYS A 259 1.68 13.89 -80.97
N ALA A 260 2.62 14.76 -80.60
CA ALA A 260 3.63 15.30 -81.50
C ALA A 260 4.48 14.19 -82.13
N LYS A 261 4.90 13.18 -81.35
CA LYS A 261 5.63 12.02 -81.88
C LYS A 261 4.79 11.21 -82.88
N ILE A 262 3.51 10.98 -82.59
CA ILE A 262 2.58 10.28 -83.51
C ILE A 262 2.38 11.09 -84.80
N HIS A 263 2.19 12.40 -84.68
CA HIS A 263 2.04 13.27 -85.84
C HIS A 263 3.31 13.35 -86.67
N TRP A 264 4.47 13.43 -86.03
CA TRP A 264 5.77 13.38 -86.69
C TRP A 264 5.96 12.08 -87.47
N ASP A 265 5.66 10.93 -86.86
CA ASP A 265 5.72 9.63 -87.53
C ASP A 265 4.78 9.55 -88.75
N ARG A 266 3.55 10.07 -88.63
CA ARG A 266 2.61 10.18 -89.76
C ARG A 266 3.15 11.09 -90.86
N LEU A 267 3.71 12.24 -90.49
CA LEU A 267 4.24 13.21 -91.44
C LEU A 267 5.44 12.64 -92.18
N MET A 268 6.36 11.94 -91.49
CA MET A 268 7.49 11.25 -92.12
C MET A 268 7.03 10.12 -93.06
N LYS A 269 5.98 9.36 -92.69
CA LYS A 269 5.39 8.36 -93.59
C LYS A 269 4.79 8.99 -94.84
N ILE A 270 3.99 10.05 -94.69
CA ILE A 270 3.39 10.77 -95.83
C ILE A 270 4.48 11.41 -96.70
N ALA A 271 5.49 12.05 -96.10
CA ALA A 271 6.61 12.63 -96.83
C ALA A 271 7.43 11.56 -97.56
N GLY A 272 7.66 10.40 -96.94
CA GLY A 272 8.34 9.26 -97.56
C GLY A 272 7.58 8.69 -98.76
N TRP A 273 6.29 8.38 -98.58
CA TRP A 273 5.44 7.86 -99.67
C TRP A 273 5.20 8.90 -100.77
N GLY A 274 4.92 10.15 -100.38
CA GLY A 274 4.73 11.26 -101.31
C GLY A 274 5.99 11.58 -102.10
N GLY A 275 7.15 11.62 -101.42
CA GLY A 275 8.45 11.79 -102.06
C GLY A 275 8.77 10.66 -103.03
N ALA A 276 8.58 9.41 -102.62
CA ALA A 276 8.75 8.25 -103.49
C ALA A 276 7.79 8.28 -104.70
N GLY A 277 6.53 8.70 -104.50
CA GLY A 277 5.56 8.85 -105.57
C GLY A 277 5.94 9.94 -106.58
N VAL A 278 6.38 11.12 -106.10
CA VAL A 278 6.87 12.20 -106.97
C VAL A 278 8.10 11.74 -107.75
N LEU A 279 9.04 11.08 -107.08
CA LEU A 279 10.25 10.56 -107.73
C LEU A 279 9.93 9.49 -108.77
N ALA A 280 9.03 8.55 -108.46
CA ALA A 280 8.54 7.56 -109.41
C ALA A 280 7.82 8.20 -110.61
N THR A 281 7.01 9.24 -110.37
CA THR A 281 6.34 10.00 -111.44
C THR A 281 7.36 10.70 -112.34
N LEU A 282 8.37 11.35 -111.75
CA LEU A 282 9.45 11.99 -112.51
C LEU A 282 10.27 10.98 -113.31
N ILE A 283 10.59 9.81 -112.74
CA ILE A 283 11.27 8.71 -113.45
C ILE A 283 10.40 8.20 -114.61
N LEU A 284 9.08 8.05 -114.40
CA LEU A 284 8.16 7.62 -115.45
C LEU A 284 8.11 8.65 -116.59
N VAL A 285 7.96 9.93 -116.26
CA VAL A 285 7.99 11.04 -117.23
C VAL A 285 9.32 11.07 -117.97
N ALA A 286 10.44 10.94 -117.26
CA ALA A 286 11.77 10.88 -117.85
C ALA A 286 11.93 9.66 -118.78
N LYS A 287 11.39 8.49 -118.40
CA LYS A 287 11.41 7.28 -119.24
C LYS A 287 10.56 7.46 -120.50
N ILE A 288 9.34 7.97 -120.37
CA ILE A 288 8.46 8.28 -121.52
C ILE A 288 9.15 9.27 -122.45
N ALA A 289 9.77 10.32 -121.90
CA ALA A 289 10.55 11.28 -122.66
C ALA A 289 11.75 10.62 -123.38
N PHE A 290 12.47 9.71 -122.71
CA PHE A 290 13.60 8.99 -123.30
C PHE A 290 13.18 8.01 -124.40
N ASP A 291 12.08 7.28 -124.21
CA ASP A 291 11.55 6.33 -125.18
C ASP A 291 10.98 7.06 -126.42
N GLN A 292 10.32 8.21 -126.21
CA GLN A 292 9.91 9.10 -127.31
C GLN A 292 11.12 9.72 -128.03
N ALA A 293 12.15 10.13 -127.30
CA ALA A 293 13.38 10.63 -127.90
C ALA A 293 14.08 9.56 -128.76
N LYS A 294 14.14 8.30 -128.31
CA LYS A 294 14.71 7.19 -129.08
C LYS A 294 13.95 6.88 -130.37
N THR A 295 12.62 6.97 -130.35
CA THR A 295 11.77 6.72 -131.53
C THR A 295 11.71 7.91 -132.50
N ALA A 296 12.07 9.12 -132.05
CA ALA A 296 11.99 10.36 -132.82
C ALA A 296 13.32 10.86 -133.42
N TYR A 297 14.36 10.01 -133.48
CA TYR A 297 15.62 10.31 -134.17
C TYR A 297 15.43 10.36 -135.70
N ALA A 298 14.83 11.45 -136.19
CA ALA A 298 15.11 11.95 -137.52
C ALA A 298 14.88 13.46 -137.68
N ASN A 299 13.85 14.10 -137.07
CA ASN A 299 13.55 15.53 -137.37
C ASN A 299 12.66 16.27 -136.34
N GLN A 300 12.68 15.93 -135.03
CA GLN A 300 11.81 16.67 -134.09
C GLN A 300 12.42 18.01 -133.60
N PRO A 301 11.61 19.07 -133.53
CA PRO A 301 12.06 20.40 -133.12
C PRO A 301 12.36 20.46 -131.61
N ALA A 302 13.39 21.23 -131.25
CA ALA A 302 13.85 21.43 -129.87
C ALA A 302 12.75 21.86 -128.88
N THR A 303 11.63 22.36 -129.38
CA THR A 303 10.42 22.71 -128.62
C THR A 303 9.87 21.58 -127.76
N LEU A 304 9.99 20.30 -128.17
CA LEU A 304 9.43 19.19 -127.39
C LEU A 304 10.14 19.01 -126.03
N TYR A 305 11.47 19.18 -125.99
CA TYR A 305 12.25 19.11 -124.75
C TYR A 305 11.93 20.27 -123.80
N LEU A 306 11.68 21.46 -124.37
CA LEU A 306 11.33 22.66 -123.61
C LEU A 306 9.94 22.49 -122.95
N VAL A 307 8.99 21.85 -123.63
CA VAL A 307 7.68 21.50 -123.06
C VAL A 307 7.82 20.49 -121.91
N LEU A 308 8.66 19.46 -122.06
CA LEU A 308 8.88 18.49 -120.98
C LEU A 308 9.56 19.11 -119.75
N VAL A 309 10.55 19.98 -119.95
CA VAL A 309 11.20 20.72 -118.85
C VAL A 309 10.21 21.65 -118.16
N THR A 310 9.38 22.38 -118.91
CA THR A 310 8.37 23.28 -118.32
C THR A 310 7.31 22.50 -117.53
N ILE A 311 6.86 21.34 -118.01
CA ILE A 311 5.98 20.43 -117.24
C ILE A 311 6.69 19.98 -115.95
N GLY A 312 7.97 19.59 -116.03
CA GLY A 312 8.76 19.22 -114.85
C GLY A 312 8.87 20.33 -113.80
N VAL A 313 9.12 21.57 -114.26
CA VAL A 313 9.18 22.76 -113.38
C VAL A 313 7.82 23.06 -112.75
N VAL A 314 6.72 22.95 -113.50
CA VAL A 314 5.37 23.20 -112.98
C VAL A 314 4.99 22.15 -111.93
N VAL A 315 5.24 20.86 -112.20
CA VAL A 315 4.94 19.77 -111.25
C VAL A 315 5.75 19.91 -109.96
N THR A 316 7.05 20.17 -110.06
CA THR A 316 7.90 20.38 -108.88
C THR A 316 7.47 21.60 -108.06
N THR A 317 7.06 22.69 -108.72
CA THR A 317 6.55 23.89 -108.05
C THR A 317 5.22 23.63 -107.34
N MET A 318 4.28 22.90 -107.96
CA MET A 318 3.01 22.53 -107.31
C MET A 318 3.23 21.64 -106.08
N VAL A 319 4.13 20.66 -106.16
CA VAL A 319 4.48 19.79 -105.03
C VAL A 319 5.08 20.61 -103.89
N PHE A 320 5.98 21.54 -104.19
CA PHE A 320 6.56 22.43 -103.19
C PHE A 320 5.50 23.28 -102.48
N TRP A 321 4.55 23.82 -103.24
CA TRP A 321 3.42 24.59 -102.68
C TRP A 321 2.51 23.74 -101.80
N ALA A 322 2.20 22.51 -102.20
CA ALA A 322 1.39 21.58 -101.41
C ALA A 322 2.08 21.22 -100.09
N ILE A 323 3.38 20.92 -100.12
CA ILE A 323 4.18 20.66 -98.90
C ILE A 323 4.15 21.88 -97.97
N ARG A 324 4.34 23.09 -98.51
CA ARG A 324 4.32 24.34 -97.73
C ARG A 324 2.97 24.57 -97.06
N ILE A 325 1.86 24.39 -97.76
CA ILE A 325 0.51 24.51 -97.18
C ILE A 325 0.35 23.51 -96.04
N GLN A 326 0.78 22.27 -96.24
CA GLN A 326 0.64 21.22 -95.23
C GLN A 326 1.46 21.49 -93.96
N VAL A 327 2.68 22.02 -94.11
CA VAL A 327 3.51 22.45 -92.97
C VAL A 327 2.85 23.62 -92.22
N ARG A 328 2.26 24.59 -92.95
CA ARG A 328 1.60 25.75 -92.33
C ARG A 328 0.34 25.34 -91.54
N LEU A 329 -0.46 24.43 -92.08
CA LEU A 329 -1.64 23.87 -91.41
C LEU A 329 -1.29 23.11 -90.12
N TYR A 330 -0.06 22.59 -90.02
CA TYR A 330 0.42 21.87 -88.84
C TYR A 330 0.96 22.79 -87.74
N MET A 331 1.44 23.99 -88.08
CA MET A 331 1.92 24.97 -87.10
C MET A 331 0.81 25.87 -86.52
N SER A 332 -0.38 25.86 -87.12
CA SER A 332 -1.56 26.59 -86.65
C SER A 332 -2.40 25.76 -85.69
#